data_AF-A0A2G4G549-F1
#
_entry.id   AF-A0A2G4G549-F1
#
_cell.length_a   1.000
_cell.length_b   1.000
_cell.length_c   1.000
_cell.angle_alpha   90.00
_cell.angle_beta   90.00
_cell.angle_gamma   90.00
#
_symmetry.space_group_name_H-M   'P 1'
#
loop_
_entity.id
_entity.type
_entity.pdbx_description
1 polymer ?
#
loop_
_entity_poly.entity_id
_entity_poly.type
_entity_poly.pdbx_seq_one_letter_code
_entity_poly.pdbx_strand_id
1 'polypeptide(L)'
;MSSRLDQRVLVLNRLWQPVNIVGVMRAMNLLFRGRASVIYSDVKGHQVYASAEWISHSLSNPPADLEAIRSPCIALRIPRVLLLGAYDRVPRREIRFSRRNIYLRDGHLCQYCGRVYREEELNLDHVVPRDVGGKTSWENIVTACVRCNSRKANRLPEQAGMTLRRVPAKPKWRLVVASSLSTDEAEVWKEFLEVTPSGQLPWRA
;
A
#
# COMPACT_ATOMS: atom_id res chain seq x y z
N MET A 1 3.08 -0.54 22.42
CA MET A 1 2.44 0.71 21.98
C MET A 1 3.17 1.19 20.74
N SER A 2 2.52 1.19 19.58
CA SER A 2 3.13 1.71 18.34
C SER A 2 3.41 3.20 18.52
N SER A 3 4.61 3.67 18.21
CA SER A 3 4.94 5.09 18.37
C SER A 3 4.09 5.91 17.42
N ARG A 4 3.61 7.09 17.82
CA ARG A 4 2.89 8.01 16.91
C ARG A 4 3.74 8.37 15.68
N LEU A 5 5.06 8.23 15.79
CA LEU A 5 6.02 8.44 14.72
C LEU A 5 6.06 7.30 13.68
N ASP A 6 5.60 6.11 14.05
CA ASP A 6 5.53 4.93 13.18
C ASP A 6 4.30 4.97 12.26
N GLN A 7 3.37 5.90 12.51
CA GLN A 7 2.23 6.09 11.63
C GLN A 7 2.69 6.44 10.21
N ARG A 8 1.92 5.97 9.23
CA ARG A 8 2.28 6.11 7.83
C ARG A 8 1.66 7.37 7.22
N VAL A 9 2.37 7.95 6.27
CA VAL A 9 1.99 9.17 5.56
C VAL A 9 2.11 8.89 4.07
N LEU A 10 1.02 9.12 3.34
CA LEU A 10 1.01 8.98 1.89
C LEU A 10 1.72 10.19 1.25
N VAL A 11 2.61 9.93 0.32
CA VAL A 11 3.34 10.96 -0.42
C VAL A 11 2.88 10.93 -1.87
N LEU A 12 2.44 12.09 -2.36
CA LEU A 12 2.03 12.34 -3.73
C LEU A 12 3.10 13.16 -4.46
N ASN A 13 3.22 12.95 -5.77
CA ASN A 13 3.98 13.85 -6.64
C ASN A 13 3.19 15.13 -6.96
N ARG A 14 3.81 16.09 -7.66
CA ARG A 14 3.17 17.34 -8.12
C ARG A 14 1.91 17.11 -8.97
N LEU A 15 1.79 15.94 -9.60
CA LEU A 15 0.62 15.51 -10.36
C LEU A 15 -0.47 14.86 -9.49
N TRP A 16 -0.35 14.94 -8.17
CA TRP A 16 -1.27 14.34 -7.18
C TRP A 16 -1.36 12.82 -7.25
N GLN A 17 -0.35 12.18 -7.83
CA GLN A 17 -0.31 10.73 -7.92
C GLN A 17 0.48 10.15 -6.74
N PRO A 18 -0.01 9.09 -6.11
CA PRO A 18 0.70 8.41 -5.02
C PRO A 18 2.03 7.85 -5.51
N VAL A 19 3.10 8.20 -4.81
CA VAL A 19 4.48 7.79 -5.16
C VAL A 19 5.19 7.03 -4.06
N ASN A 20 4.84 7.26 -2.80
CA ASN A 20 5.48 6.56 -1.68
C ASN A 20 4.62 6.59 -0.42
N ILE A 21 4.93 5.72 0.53
CA ILE A 21 4.42 5.78 1.89
C ILE A 21 5.62 5.88 2.82
N VAL A 22 5.63 6.88 3.69
CA VAL A 22 6.75 7.14 4.62
C VAL A 22 6.25 7.23 6.05
N GLY A 23 7.11 7.03 7.04
CA GLY A 23 6.78 7.31 8.44
C GLY A 23 6.69 8.82 8.71
N VAL A 24 5.96 9.19 9.77
CA VAL A 24 5.75 10.60 10.17
C VAL A 24 7.05 11.38 10.26
N MET A 25 8.11 10.81 10.86
CA MET A 25 9.38 11.51 11.02
C MET A 25 10.00 11.96 9.69
N ARG A 26 9.90 11.11 8.66
CA ARG A 26 10.38 11.45 7.30
C ARG A 26 9.45 12.47 6.64
N ALA A 27 8.15 12.37 6.86
CA ALA A 27 7.17 13.33 6.37
C ALA A 27 7.44 14.75 6.93
N MET A 28 7.65 14.89 8.23
CA MET A 28 7.97 16.17 8.86
C MET A 28 9.27 16.77 8.30
N ASN A 29 10.30 15.94 8.08
CA ASN A 29 11.54 16.39 7.43
C ASN A 29 11.31 16.94 6.02
N LEU A 30 10.41 16.35 5.22
CA LEU A 30 10.09 16.85 3.89
C LEU A 30 9.33 18.18 3.96
N LEU A 31 8.39 18.30 4.89
CA LEU A 31 7.58 19.49 5.13
C LEU A 31 8.44 20.67 5.58
N PHE A 32 9.20 20.51 6.67
CA PHE A 32 9.99 21.61 7.24
C PHE A 32 11.19 22.04 6.38
N ARG A 33 11.66 21.18 5.47
CA ARG A 33 12.66 21.56 4.47
C ARG A 33 12.05 22.28 3.24
N GLY A 34 10.75 22.56 3.24
CA GLY A 34 10.05 23.21 2.13
C GLY A 34 9.99 22.36 0.86
N ARG A 35 10.16 21.03 0.97
CA ARG A 35 10.13 20.11 -0.18
C ARG A 35 8.77 19.50 -0.43
N ALA A 36 7.88 19.58 0.56
CA ALA A 36 6.53 19.08 0.51
C ALA A 36 5.57 20.03 1.22
N SER A 37 4.30 19.95 0.84
CA SER A 37 3.17 20.60 1.53
C SER A 37 2.21 19.53 2.05
N VAL A 38 1.45 19.84 3.09
CA VAL A 38 0.42 18.95 3.64
C VAL A 38 -0.86 19.12 2.86
N ILE A 39 -1.51 18.02 2.48
CA ILE A 39 -2.88 18.04 1.99
C ILE A 39 -3.80 17.70 3.17
N TYR A 40 -4.73 18.61 3.46
CA TYR A 40 -5.77 18.41 4.45
C TYR A 40 -7.13 18.44 3.75
N SER A 41 -7.93 17.39 3.98
CA SER A 41 -9.28 17.27 3.43
C SER A 41 -10.29 17.65 4.50
N ASP A 42 -11.23 18.53 4.15
CA ASP A 42 -12.36 18.94 4.98
C ASP A 42 -13.64 18.98 4.12
N VAL A 43 -14.81 19.28 4.71
CA VAL A 43 -16.09 19.43 4.00
C VAL A 43 -16.05 20.41 2.82
N LYS A 44 -15.08 21.32 2.80
CA LYS A 44 -14.86 22.30 1.72
C LYS A 44 -13.94 21.82 0.60
N GLY A 45 -13.42 20.59 0.68
CA GLY A 45 -12.48 20.00 -0.28
C GLY A 45 -11.03 19.94 0.23
N HIS A 46 -10.08 19.80 -0.70
CA HIS A 46 -8.66 19.66 -0.38
C HIS A 46 -7.94 20.99 -0.30
N GLN A 47 -7.29 21.25 0.83
CA GLN A 47 -6.46 22.43 1.05
C GLN A 47 -5.00 22.01 1.20
N VAL A 48 -4.10 22.81 0.63
CA VAL A 48 -2.66 22.55 0.63
C VAL A 48 -1.97 23.57 1.53
N TYR A 49 -1.26 23.08 2.53
CA TYR A 49 -0.60 23.90 3.54
C TYR A 49 0.93 23.75 3.45
N ALA A 50 1.64 24.86 3.31
CA ALA A 50 3.08 24.91 3.55
C ALA A 50 3.39 24.69 5.05
N SER A 51 4.66 24.54 5.41
CA SER A 51 5.07 24.21 6.78
C SER A 51 4.57 25.21 7.83
N ALA A 52 4.71 26.52 7.57
CA ALA A 52 4.27 27.56 8.49
C ALA A 52 2.74 27.58 8.65
N GLU A 53 2.02 27.48 7.52
CA GLU A 53 0.55 27.48 7.51
C GLU A 53 -0.01 26.24 8.21
N TRP A 54 0.66 25.08 8.09
CA TRP A 54 0.27 23.86 8.77
C TRP A 54 0.44 23.94 10.30
N ILE A 55 1.49 24.63 10.77
CA ILE A 55 1.67 24.93 12.20
C ILE A 55 0.52 25.79 12.68
N SER A 56 0.25 26.92 12.01
CA SER A 56 -0.84 27.82 12.37
C SER A 56 -2.19 27.12 12.36
N HIS A 57 -2.47 26.32 11.32
CA HIS A 57 -3.69 25.53 11.22
C HIS A 57 -3.82 24.54 12.39
N SER A 58 -2.75 23.83 12.75
CA SER A 58 -2.76 22.88 13.87
C SER A 58 -3.02 23.56 15.23
N LEU A 59 -2.57 24.80 15.40
CA LEU A 59 -2.80 25.59 16.62
C LEU A 59 -4.23 26.12 16.69
N SER A 60 -4.77 26.61 15.58
CA SER A 60 -6.13 27.15 15.50
C SER A 60 -7.21 26.06 15.48
N ASN A 61 -6.88 24.86 15.00
CA ASN A 61 -7.76 23.70 14.92
C ASN A 61 -7.08 22.47 15.57
N PRO A 62 -6.99 22.45 16.92
CA PRO A 62 -6.22 21.45 17.64
C PRO A 62 -6.75 20.03 17.36
N PRO A 63 -5.88 19.08 16.96
CA PRO A 63 -6.26 17.69 16.74
C PRO A 63 -6.65 16.97 18.02
N ALA A 64 -7.44 15.90 17.87
CA ALA A 64 -7.60 14.91 18.93
C ALA A 64 -6.23 14.35 19.33
N ASP A 65 -6.06 13.94 20.60
CA ASP A 65 -4.74 13.61 21.12
C ASP A 65 -4.02 12.50 20.32
N LEU A 66 -4.78 11.53 19.80
CA LEU A 66 -4.25 10.41 19.02
C LEU A 66 -3.74 10.80 17.61
N GLU A 67 -4.11 11.98 17.13
CA GLU A 67 -3.76 12.53 15.81
C GLU A 67 -2.66 13.60 15.89
N ALA A 68 -2.03 13.74 17.06
CA ALA A 68 -1.09 14.82 17.35
C ALA A 68 0.33 14.32 17.64
N ILE A 69 1.31 14.94 17.00
CA ILE A 69 2.71 14.93 17.42
C ILE A 69 2.86 15.99 18.50
N ARG A 70 3.29 15.58 19.70
CA ARG A 70 3.51 16.51 20.80
C ARG A 70 4.97 16.86 20.97
N SER A 71 5.20 18.12 21.29
CA SER A 71 6.42 18.65 21.89
C SER A 71 6.03 19.38 23.19
N PRO A 72 6.99 19.76 24.04
CA PRO A 72 6.69 20.49 25.26
C PRO A 72 5.89 21.79 25.06
N CYS A 73 5.99 22.42 23.89
CA CYS A 73 5.41 23.74 23.64
C CYS A 73 4.33 23.77 22.55
N ILE A 74 4.17 22.68 21.78
CA ILE A 74 3.22 22.63 20.67
C ILE A 74 2.72 21.22 20.40
N ALA A 75 1.44 21.10 20.06
CA ALA A 75 0.83 19.91 19.49
C ALA A 75 0.55 20.15 18.00
N LEU A 76 1.21 19.38 17.13
CA LEU A 76 1.05 19.46 15.68
C LEU A 76 0.22 18.29 15.17
N ARG A 77 -0.75 18.57 14.30
CA ARG A 77 -1.53 17.53 13.63
C ARG A 77 -0.61 16.69 12.73
N ILE A 78 -0.75 15.37 12.81
CA ILE A 78 0.02 14.45 11.98
C ILE A 78 -0.38 14.65 10.52
N PRO A 79 0.56 14.97 9.60
CA PRO A 79 0.24 15.10 8.19
C PRO A 79 -0.04 13.69 7.64
N ARG A 80 -1.27 13.43 7.19
CA ARG A 80 -1.67 12.13 6.61
C ARG A 80 -1.30 11.99 5.14
N VAL A 81 -1.27 13.10 4.41
CA VAL A 81 -0.95 13.16 2.98
C VAL A 81 -0.01 14.33 2.72
N LEU A 82 1.06 14.10 1.96
CA LEU A 82 2.00 15.11 1.51
C LEU A 82 2.00 15.26 0.00
N LEU A 83 2.16 16.49 -0.49
CA LEU A 83 2.36 16.83 -1.89
C LEU A 83 3.81 17.29 -2.10
N LEU A 84 4.57 16.62 -2.97
CA LEU A 84 5.93 17.04 -3.32
C LEU A 84 5.90 18.23 -4.29
N GLY A 85 6.66 19.28 -3.99
CA GLY A 85 6.63 20.52 -4.77
C GLY A 85 7.24 20.42 -6.17
N ALA A 86 8.37 19.71 -6.31
CA ALA A 86 9.15 19.67 -7.57
C ALA A 86 9.21 18.27 -8.22
N TYR A 87 8.73 17.22 -7.56
CA TYR A 87 8.81 15.86 -8.08
C TYR A 87 7.58 15.59 -8.96
N ASP A 88 7.78 15.39 -10.26
CA ASP A 88 6.72 15.11 -11.25
C ASP A 88 6.85 13.74 -11.91
N ARG A 89 7.89 12.98 -11.58
CA ARG A 89 8.05 11.61 -12.09
C ARG A 89 6.91 10.74 -11.59
N VAL A 90 6.31 10.00 -12.51
CA VAL A 90 5.45 8.86 -12.19
C VAL A 90 6.38 7.67 -11.95
N PRO A 91 6.46 7.10 -10.74
CA PRO A 91 7.30 5.93 -10.51
C PRO A 91 6.90 4.83 -11.50
N ARG A 92 7.86 4.14 -12.13
CA ARG A 92 7.55 2.91 -12.87
C ARG A 92 7.05 1.89 -11.85
N ARG A 93 5.75 1.59 -11.91
CA ARG A 93 4.96 0.86 -10.91
C ARG A 93 5.21 -0.65 -10.96
N GLU A 94 6.46 -1.07 -10.81
CA GLU A 94 6.78 -2.50 -10.78
C GLU A 94 6.78 -3.02 -9.35
N ILE A 95 5.76 -3.82 -9.04
CA ILE A 95 5.75 -4.62 -7.82
C ILE A 95 6.86 -5.66 -7.97
N ARG A 96 7.83 -5.62 -7.05
CA ARG A 96 8.89 -6.61 -7.01
C ARG A 96 8.29 -7.99 -6.82
N PHE A 97 8.73 -8.94 -7.62
CA PHE A 97 8.38 -10.34 -7.44
C PHE A 97 9.06 -10.85 -6.16
N SER A 98 8.29 -11.09 -5.10
CA SER A 98 8.79 -11.54 -3.79
C SER A 98 7.75 -12.40 -3.08
N ARG A 99 8.20 -13.27 -2.17
CA ARG A 99 7.32 -14.14 -1.37
C ARG A 99 6.23 -13.35 -0.64
N ARG A 100 6.62 -12.28 0.05
CA ARG A 100 5.69 -11.37 0.75
C ARG A 100 4.64 -10.79 -0.20
N ASN A 101 5.03 -10.33 -1.38
CA ASN A 101 4.08 -9.72 -2.31
C ASN A 101 3.13 -10.74 -2.97
N ILE A 102 3.56 -12.00 -3.09
CA ILE A 102 2.68 -13.09 -3.58
C ILE A 102 1.66 -13.46 -2.49
N TYR A 103 2.09 -13.56 -1.23
CA TYR A 103 1.17 -13.80 -0.11
C TYR A 103 0.14 -12.67 0.03
N LEU A 104 0.58 -11.41 -0.07
CA LEU A 104 -0.31 -10.25 -0.07
C LEU A 104 -1.28 -10.25 -1.27
N ARG A 105 -0.79 -10.57 -2.48
CA ARG A 105 -1.64 -10.68 -3.69
C ARG A 105 -2.76 -11.70 -3.49
N ASP A 106 -2.43 -12.83 -2.86
CA ASP A 106 -3.33 -13.95 -2.66
C ASP A 106 -4.12 -13.83 -1.33
N GLY A 107 -3.90 -12.77 -0.54
CA GLY A 107 -4.57 -12.56 0.75
C GLY A 107 -4.30 -13.68 1.76
N HIS A 108 -3.09 -14.23 1.75
CA HIS A 108 -2.68 -15.38 2.59
C HIS A 108 -3.57 -16.63 2.42
N LEU A 109 -4.29 -16.70 1.30
CA LEU A 109 -5.19 -17.80 0.97
C LEU A 109 -4.50 -18.81 0.06
N CYS A 110 -4.56 -20.08 0.46
CA CYS A 110 -4.07 -21.18 -0.36
C CYS A 110 -4.91 -21.26 -1.65
N GLN A 111 -4.26 -21.10 -2.81
CA GLN A 111 -4.94 -21.07 -4.11
C GLN A 111 -5.53 -22.41 -4.55
N TYR A 112 -5.33 -23.47 -3.76
CA TYR A 112 -5.89 -24.80 -3.98
C TYR A 112 -7.07 -25.11 -3.05
N CYS A 113 -6.85 -25.14 -1.73
CA CYS A 113 -7.92 -25.48 -0.77
C CYS A 113 -8.78 -24.28 -0.36
N GLY A 114 -8.32 -23.06 -0.64
CA GLY A 114 -9.09 -21.85 -0.39
C GLY A 114 -9.14 -21.37 1.06
N ARG A 115 -8.37 -21.98 1.97
CA ARG A 115 -8.28 -21.56 3.37
C ARG A 115 -7.19 -20.50 3.55
N VAL A 116 -7.39 -19.62 4.54
CA VAL A 116 -6.40 -18.61 4.97
C VAL A 116 -5.46 -19.25 6.00
N TYR A 117 -4.18 -18.95 5.91
CA TYR A 117 -3.13 -19.50 6.78
C TYR A 117 -2.19 -18.39 7.28
N ARG A 118 -1.42 -18.68 8.33
CA ARG A 118 -0.30 -17.80 8.73
C ARG A 118 0.85 -17.93 7.72
N GLU A 119 1.71 -16.92 7.65
CA GLU A 119 2.82 -16.90 6.68
C GLU A 119 3.77 -18.10 6.84
N GLU A 120 3.96 -18.57 8.07
CA GLU A 120 4.81 -19.73 8.39
C GLU A 120 4.26 -21.06 7.84
N GLU A 121 2.95 -21.13 7.58
CA GLU A 121 2.26 -22.33 7.07
C GLU A 121 2.07 -22.29 5.54
N LEU A 122 2.57 -21.23 4.90
CA LEU A 122 2.44 -20.97 3.47
C LEU A 122 3.77 -21.14 2.75
N ASN A 123 3.69 -21.71 1.56
CA ASN A 123 4.77 -21.85 0.60
C ASN A 123 4.38 -21.22 -0.74
N LEU A 124 5.39 -20.97 -1.56
CA LEU A 124 5.21 -20.64 -2.97
C LEU A 124 5.23 -21.95 -3.77
N ASP A 125 4.23 -22.13 -4.62
CA ASP A 125 4.15 -23.27 -5.52
C ASP A 125 4.17 -22.81 -6.98
N HIS A 126 4.85 -23.60 -7.82
CA HIS A 126 4.85 -23.44 -9.26
C HIS A 126 3.66 -24.18 -9.85
N VAL A 127 2.67 -23.46 -10.37
CA VAL A 127 1.48 -24.03 -11.01
C VAL A 127 1.89 -25.03 -12.09
N VAL A 128 2.72 -24.59 -13.04
CA VAL A 128 3.48 -25.46 -13.95
C VAL A 128 4.80 -25.78 -13.26
N PRO A 129 5.08 -27.05 -12.90
CA PRO A 129 6.32 -27.45 -12.24
C PRO A 129 7.57 -27.09 -13.06
N ARG A 130 8.70 -26.88 -12.37
CA ARG A 130 9.98 -26.56 -13.02
C ARG A 130 10.44 -27.65 -13.99
N ASP A 131 10.22 -28.92 -13.62
CA ASP A 131 10.66 -30.09 -14.39
C ASP A 131 10.03 -30.15 -15.79
N VAL A 132 8.88 -29.51 -16.00
CA VAL A 132 8.19 -29.41 -17.30
C VAL A 132 8.28 -27.99 -17.90
N GLY A 133 9.25 -27.18 -17.46
CA GLY A 133 9.55 -25.85 -18.02
C GLY A 133 8.87 -24.66 -17.33
N GLY A 134 8.26 -24.88 -16.16
CA GLY A 134 7.60 -23.82 -15.39
C GLY A 134 8.53 -22.70 -14.93
N LYS A 135 8.24 -21.46 -15.32
CA LYS A 135 9.05 -20.28 -14.95
C LYS A 135 8.71 -19.77 -13.55
N THR A 136 9.66 -19.12 -12.89
CA THR A 136 9.40 -18.39 -11.65
C THR A 136 8.91 -16.98 -12.00
N SER A 137 7.60 -16.81 -12.20
CA SER A 137 6.98 -15.53 -12.58
C SER A 137 5.64 -15.30 -11.90
N TRP A 138 5.09 -14.10 -12.03
CA TRP A 138 3.78 -13.74 -11.47
C TRP A 138 2.63 -14.60 -11.99
N GLU A 139 2.78 -15.11 -13.21
CA GLU A 139 1.82 -15.89 -13.97
C GLU A 139 1.93 -17.39 -13.71
N ASN A 140 2.89 -17.83 -12.89
CA ASN A 140 3.10 -19.24 -12.59
C ASN A 140 3.27 -19.55 -11.10
N ILE A 141 3.53 -18.54 -10.26
CA ILE A 141 3.66 -18.76 -8.81
C ILE A 141 2.38 -18.37 -8.07
N VAL A 142 1.96 -19.26 -7.17
CA VAL A 142 0.81 -19.10 -6.28
C VAL A 142 1.15 -19.41 -4.83
N THR A 143 0.34 -18.88 -3.92
CA THR A 143 0.36 -19.23 -2.50
C THR A 143 -0.29 -20.60 -2.28
N ALA A 144 0.41 -21.52 -1.62
CA ALA A 144 -0.09 -22.85 -1.28
C ALA A 144 0.25 -23.20 0.17
N CYS A 145 -0.68 -23.81 0.91
CA CYS A 145 -0.36 -24.35 2.23
C CYS A 145 0.52 -25.60 2.10
N VAL A 146 1.27 -25.94 3.15
CA VAL A 146 2.20 -27.09 3.15
C VAL A 146 1.52 -28.38 2.66
N ARG A 147 0.29 -28.67 3.14
CA ARG A 147 -0.45 -29.89 2.76
C ARG A 147 -0.78 -29.94 1.27
N CYS A 148 -1.30 -28.85 0.71
CA CYS A 148 -1.64 -28.77 -0.71
C CYS A 148 -0.38 -28.80 -1.59
N ASN A 149 0.66 -28.09 -1.17
CA ASN A 149 1.95 -28.06 -1.86
C ASN A 149 2.56 -29.47 -1.95
N SER A 150 2.59 -30.21 -0.85
CA SER A 150 3.08 -31.59 -0.83
C SER A 150 2.18 -32.55 -1.62
N ARG A 151 0.85 -32.35 -1.60
CA ARG A 151 -0.07 -33.14 -2.43
C ARG A 151 0.17 -32.92 -3.91
N LYS A 152 0.39 -31.68 -4.35
CA LYS A 152 0.66 -31.38 -5.76
C LYS A 152 2.03 -31.92 -6.19
N ALA A 153 3.07 -31.65 -5.39
CA ALA A 153 4.45 -31.99 -5.71
C ALA A 153 4.82 -31.50 -7.14
N ASN A 154 5.56 -32.30 -7.90
CA ASN A 154 6.01 -31.96 -9.26
C ASN A 154 4.95 -32.26 -10.34
N ARG A 155 3.67 -32.30 -9.98
CA ARG A 155 2.56 -32.51 -10.93
C ARG A 155 1.88 -31.19 -11.28
N LEU A 156 1.21 -31.17 -12.43
CA LEU A 156 0.23 -30.13 -12.76
C LEU A 156 -0.96 -30.21 -11.79
N PRO A 157 -1.67 -29.09 -11.52
CA PRO A 157 -2.84 -29.11 -10.64
C PRO A 157 -3.87 -30.15 -11.07
N GLU A 158 -4.13 -30.24 -12.37
CA GLU A 158 -5.05 -31.22 -12.96
C GLU A 158 -4.65 -32.67 -12.64
N GLN A 159 -3.36 -32.99 -12.77
CA GLN A 159 -2.79 -34.31 -12.45
C GLN A 159 -2.84 -34.63 -10.95
N ALA A 160 -2.91 -33.62 -10.08
CA ALA A 160 -3.07 -33.77 -8.64
C ALA A 160 -4.55 -33.79 -8.19
N GLY A 161 -5.49 -33.63 -9.13
CA GLY A 161 -6.91 -33.46 -8.84
C GLY A 161 -7.18 -32.17 -8.06
N MET A 162 -6.48 -31.09 -8.41
CA MET A 162 -6.51 -29.80 -7.73
C MET A 162 -6.88 -28.71 -8.75
N THR A 163 -7.74 -27.79 -8.35
CA THR A 163 -8.14 -26.64 -9.16
C THR A 163 -7.62 -25.36 -8.54
N LEU A 164 -7.19 -24.42 -9.39
CA LEU A 164 -6.80 -23.10 -8.92
C LEU A 164 -8.04 -22.25 -8.69
N ARG A 165 -8.09 -21.55 -7.55
CA ARG A 165 -9.16 -20.60 -7.25
C ARG A 165 -9.07 -19.32 -8.08
N ARG A 166 -7.85 -18.90 -8.42
CA ARG A 166 -7.59 -17.73 -9.25
C ARG A 166 -6.41 -18.00 -10.18
N VAL A 167 -6.53 -17.51 -11.42
CA VAL A 167 -5.41 -17.52 -12.36
C VAL A 167 -4.31 -16.58 -11.86
N PRO A 168 -3.07 -17.05 -11.66
CA PRO A 168 -1.96 -16.20 -11.25
C PRO A 168 -1.69 -15.13 -12.30
N ALA A 169 -1.59 -13.88 -11.85
CA ALA A 169 -1.24 -12.74 -12.69
C ALA A 169 -0.44 -11.71 -11.87
N LYS A 170 0.27 -10.82 -12.56
CA LYS A 170 0.95 -9.68 -11.93
C LYS A 170 -0.09 -8.75 -11.30
N PRO A 171 -0.01 -8.47 -9.99
CA PRO A 171 -0.98 -7.59 -9.35
C PRO A 171 -0.87 -6.16 -9.87
N LYS A 172 -1.98 -5.43 -9.85
CA LYS A 172 -1.95 -3.97 -9.97
C LYS A 172 -1.43 -3.40 -8.66
N TRP A 173 -0.50 -2.45 -8.71
CA TRP A 173 0.19 -1.88 -7.53
C TRP A 173 -0.76 -1.42 -6.42
N ARG A 174 -1.91 -0.83 -6.79
CA ARG A 174 -2.93 -0.33 -5.87
C ARG A 174 -3.48 -1.42 -4.96
N LEU A 175 -3.70 -2.62 -5.50
CA LEU A 175 -4.30 -3.73 -4.76
C LEU A 175 -3.36 -4.19 -3.65
N VAL A 176 -2.05 -4.29 -3.92
CA VAL A 176 -1.07 -4.70 -2.90
C VAL A 176 -0.90 -3.64 -1.82
N VAL A 177 -0.94 -2.36 -2.18
CA VAL A 177 -0.90 -1.28 -1.20
C VAL A 177 -2.15 -1.30 -0.34
N ALA A 178 -3.34 -1.29 -0.95
CA ALA A 178 -4.63 -1.29 -0.26
C ALA A 178 -4.78 -2.47 0.72
N SER A 179 -4.38 -3.68 0.32
CA SER A 179 -4.41 -4.87 1.19
C SER A 179 -3.45 -4.81 2.38
N SER A 180 -2.56 -3.81 2.43
CA SER A 180 -1.61 -3.59 3.53
C SER A 180 -1.93 -2.35 4.39
N LEU A 181 -3.03 -1.65 4.08
CA LEU A 181 -3.48 -0.48 4.84
C LEU A 181 -4.37 -0.90 6.01
N SER A 182 -4.32 -0.14 7.10
CA SER A 182 -5.37 -0.21 8.12
C SER A 182 -6.68 0.37 7.56
N THR A 183 -7.82 0.08 8.20
CA THR A 183 -9.12 0.64 7.81
C THR A 183 -9.12 2.17 7.79
N ASP A 184 -8.47 2.79 8.78
CA ASP A 184 -8.32 4.25 8.91
C ASP A 184 -7.50 4.85 7.75
N GLU A 185 -6.38 4.24 7.40
CA GLU A 185 -5.56 4.68 6.27
C GLU A 185 -6.27 4.46 4.93
N ALA A 186 -7.01 3.36 4.80
CA ALA A 186 -7.77 3.05 3.61
C ALA A 186 -8.88 4.08 3.37
N GLU A 187 -9.53 4.59 4.42
CA GLU A 187 -10.56 5.63 4.33
C GLU A 187 -9.96 6.98 3.90
N VAL A 188 -8.93 7.46 4.60
CA VAL A 188 -8.30 8.77 4.30
C VAL A 188 -7.62 8.77 2.93
N TRP A 189 -7.05 7.64 2.51
CA TRP A 189 -6.32 7.56 1.25
C TRP A 189 -7.18 7.10 0.08
N LYS A 190 -8.44 6.69 0.32
CA LYS A 190 -9.32 6.12 -0.69
C LYS A 190 -9.38 7.00 -1.94
N GLU A 191 -9.62 8.28 -1.73
CA GLU A 191 -9.73 9.27 -2.80
C GLU A 191 -8.43 9.27 -3.61
N PHE A 192 -7.28 9.54 -3.01
CA PHE A 192 -5.96 9.56 -3.67
C PHE A 192 -5.54 8.22 -4.33
N LEU A 193 -6.13 7.11 -3.89
CA LEU A 193 -5.90 5.76 -4.42
C LEU A 193 -6.95 5.33 -5.46
N GLU A 194 -7.95 6.13 -5.77
CA GLU A 194 -8.87 5.91 -6.88
C GLU A 194 -8.42 6.73 -8.09
N VAL A 195 -8.32 6.09 -9.26
CA VAL A 195 -8.08 6.77 -10.53
C VAL A 195 -9.15 6.33 -11.50
N THR A 196 -9.79 7.30 -12.15
CA THR A 196 -10.79 7.02 -13.18
C THR A 196 -10.15 6.23 -14.32
N PRO A 197 -10.93 5.50 -15.14
CA PRO A 197 -10.40 4.76 -16.29
C PRO A 197 -9.56 5.62 -17.26
N SER A 198 -9.78 6.94 -17.28
CA SER A 198 -9.03 7.93 -18.07
C SER A 198 -7.67 8.35 -17.45
N GLY A 199 -7.30 7.82 -16.28
CA GLY A 199 -6.07 8.24 -15.60
C GLY A 199 -6.19 9.54 -14.82
N GLN A 200 -7.38 10.15 -14.79
CA GLN A 200 -7.66 11.39 -14.09
C GLN A 200 -8.09 11.12 -12.63
N LEU A 201 -7.82 12.08 -11.76
CA LEU A 201 -8.28 12.05 -10.38
C LEU A 201 -9.66 12.72 -10.34
N PRO A 202 -10.67 12.12 -9.69
CA PRO A 202 -12.06 12.59 -9.77
C PRO A 202 -12.29 14.03 -9.29
N TRP A 203 -11.38 14.58 -8.47
CA TRP A 203 -11.44 15.96 -7.97
C TRP A 203 -10.57 16.96 -8.78
N ARG A 204 -10.05 16.56 -9.93
CA ARG A 204 -9.45 17.47 -10.93
C ARG A 204 -10.41 17.62 -12.10
N ALA A 205 -11.40 18.50 -11.94
CA ALA A 205 -12.11 19.12 -13.06
C ALA A 205 -11.32 20.34 -13.55
#